data_AF-A0A7X1H7D3-F1
#
_entry.id   AF-A0A7X1H7D3-F1
#
_cell.length_a   1.000
_cell.length_b   1.000
_cell.length_c   1.000
_cell.angle_alpha   90.00
_cell.angle_beta   90.00
_cell.angle_gamma   90.00
#
_symmetry.space_group_name_H-M   'P 1'
#
loop_
_entity.id
_entity.type
_entity.pdbx_description
1 polymer ?
#
loop_
_entity_poly.entity_id
_entity_poly.type
_entity_poly.pdbx_seq_one_letter_code
_entity_poly.pdbx_strand_id
1 'polypeptide(L)'
;MRTFYKLLFAFLLTACLSCAHAHFIPLETNQITKGIHAGAPALPYYVYSKTALQVLDEEFKNSNSAITLEDTYDAAYKFSFEDIPADGNTGQAFENMETASRYLQNILKSRGVNDSENYFMTSIDTANSDGFILITAIYRHTSPIAVFNKFNFLLRQMLTPEDPEFYRPYRTDDSGKPLDIVYEWVALPIDCVSYQAYQAILLTLTANKILEQKAKNDYWSEERQWIAGNFLSVLIKQDIKVCQALGIEEGFTQHQKIYGQ
;
A
#
# COMPACT_ATOMS: atom_id res chain seq x y z
N MET A 1 17.38 -47.23 -34.63
CA MET A 1 16.88 -45.83 -34.42
C MET A 1 15.36 -45.77 -34.33
N ARG A 2 14.73 -46.46 -33.36
CA ARG A 2 13.28 -46.30 -33.10
C ARG A 2 12.86 -46.60 -31.65
N THR A 3 13.82 -46.94 -30.80
CA THR A 3 13.65 -47.30 -29.38
C THR A 3 14.22 -46.28 -28.41
N PHE A 4 14.87 -45.20 -28.90
CA PHE A 4 15.41 -44.13 -28.05
C PHE A 4 14.43 -42.98 -27.79
N TYR A 5 13.33 -42.87 -28.55
CA TYR A 5 12.35 -41.79 -28.39
C TYR A 5 11.29 -42.05 -27.32
N LYS A 6 11.13 -43.29 -26.85
CA LYS A 6 10.14 -43.63 -25.81
C LYS A 6 10.64 -43.41 -24.38
N LEU A 7 11.96 -43.26 -24.18
CA LEU A 7 12.56 -42.94 -22.87
C LEU A 7 12.74 -41.44 -22.64
N LEU A 8 12.68 -40.62 -23.70
CA LEU A 8 12.78 -39.15 -23.59
C LEU A 8 11.43 -38.49 -23.21
N PHE A 9 10.32 -39.22 -23.28
CA PHE A 9 8.98 -38.69 -22.96
C PHE A 9 8.54 -38.94 -21.50
N ALA A 10 9.34 -39.67 -20.71
CA ALA A 10 9.07 -39.93 -19.29
C ALA A 10 9.83 -38.96 -18.35
N PHE A 11 10.70 -38.09 -18.89
CA PHE A 11 11.45 -37.08 -18.12
C PHE A 11 10.90 -35.64 -18.26
N LEU A 12 9.73 -35.49 -18.88
CA LEU A 12 9.01 -34.22 -19.01
C LEU A 12 7.76 -34.20 -18.09
N LEU A 13 7.90 -34.75 -16.88
CA LEU A 13 6.81 -34.87 -15.90
C LEU A 13 7.11 -34.20 -14.55
N THR A 14 8.08 -33.29 -14.50
CA THR A 14 8.33 -32.44 -13.32
C THR A 14 8.67 -31.00 -13.74
N ALA A 15 7.92 -30.45 -14.70
CA ALA A 15 7.97 -29.02 -14.97
C ALA A 15 6.98 -28.32 -14.00
N CYS A 16 7.56 -27.63 -13.02
CA CYS A 16 7.03 -26.42 -12.40
C CYS A 16 5.58 -26.46 -11.88
N LEU A 17 5.33 -27.31 -10.88
CA LEU A 17 4.44 -26.91 -9.78
C LEU A 17 5.31 -26.40 -8.64
N SER A 18 6.03 -25.29 -8.87
CA SER A 18 6.31 -24.38 -7.77
C SER A 18 4.98 -23.71 -7.43
N CYS A 19 4.11 -24.46 -6.76
CA CYS A 19 3.08 -23.82 -5.96
C CYS A 19 3.86 -22.89 -5.04
N ALA A 20 3.80 -21.58 -5.30
CA ALA A 20 4.14 -20.59 -4.31
C ALA A 20 3.26 -20.94 -3.12
N HIS A 21 3.87 -21.60 -2.13
CA HIS A 21 3.19 -21.86 -0.88
C HIS A 21 3.06 -20.47 -0.28
N ALA A 22 1.92 -19.83 -0.52
CA ALA A 22 1.57 -18.60 0.16
C ALA A 22 1.56 -18.96 1.65
N HIS A 23 2.69 -18.66 2.31
CA HIS A 23 2.88 -18.99 3.70
C HIS A 23 1.90 -18.13 4.50
N PHE A 24 1.03 -18.82 5.24
CA PHE A 24 -0.01 -18.22 6.05
C PHE A 24 0.62 -17.68 7.33
N ILE A 25 0.45 -16.39 7.61
CA ILE A 25 0.82 -15.80 8.89
C ILE A 25 -0.47 -15.71 9.71
N PRO A 26 -0.77 -16.66 10.61
CA PRO A 26 -1.95 -16.55 11.47
C PRO A 26 -1.79 -15.31 12.36
N LEU A 27 -2.81 -14.45 12.37
CA LEU A 27 -2.86 -13.31 13.28
C LEU A 27 -3.86 -13.59 14.39
N GLU A 28 -3.42 -13.42 15.63
CA GLU A 28 -4.29 -13.34 16.80
C GLU A 28 -4.99 -11.97 16.86
N THR A 29 -6.13 -11.88 17.54
CA THR A 29 -6.90 -10.63 17.72
C THR A 29 -6.03 -9.46 18.19
N ASN A 30 -5.19 -9.68 19.20
CA ASN A 30 -4.28 -8.66 19.73
C ASN A 30 -3.27 -8.15 18.66
N GLN A 31 -2.83 -9.02 17.74
CA GLN A 31 -1.93 -8.68 16.64
C GLN A 31 -2.69 -7.89 15.58
N ILE A 32 -3.96 -8.23 15.30
CA ILE A 32 -4.80 -7.45 14.39
C ILE A 32 -4.93 -6.01 14.90
N THR A 33 -5.29 -5.81 16.17
CA THR A 33 -5.39 -4.48 16.79
C THR A 33 -4.06 -3.72 16.73
N LYS A 34 -2.94 -4.38 17.04
CA LYS A 34 -1.61 -3.76 16.95
C LYS A 34 -1.26 -3.35 15.51
N GLY A 35 -1.64 -4.16 14.52
CA GLY A 35 -1.46 -3.84 13.11
C GLY A 35 -2.28 -2.62 12.68
N ILE A 36 -3.51 -2.47 13.20
CA ILE A 36 -4.36 -1.30 12.94
C ILE A 36 -3.64 -0.05 13.43
N HIS A 37 -3.04 -0.11 14.62
CA HIS A 37 -2.21 0.98 15.15
C HIS A 37 -0.88 1.16 14.39
N ALA A 38 -0.32 0.13 13.76
CA ALA A 38 0.87 0.27 12.93
C ALA A 38 0.58 1.02 11.60
N GLY A 39 -0.66 0.95 11.10
CA GLY A 39 -1.12 1.65 9.91
C GLY A 39 -0.87 0.86 8.63
N ALA A 40 -0.76 1.56 7.49
CA ALA A 40 -0.63 0.96 6.17
C ALA A 40 0.51 -0.09 6.04
N PRO A 41 1.67 0.04 6.73
CA PRO A 41 2.70 -1.00 6.75
C PRO A 41 2.25 -2.39 7.20
N ALA A 42 1.14 -2.51 7.94
CA ALA A 42 0.60 -3.80 8.37
C ALA A 42 -0.23 -4.51 7.29
N LEU A 43 -0.53 -3.87 6.15
CA LEU A 43 -1.38 -4.45 5.10
C LEU A 43 -0.97 -5.86 4.65
N PRO A 44 0.32 -6.17 4.39
CA PRO A 44 0.72 -7.51 3.95
C PRO A 44 0.32 -8.61 4.93
N TYR A 45 0.27 -8.29 6.22
CA TYR A 45 -0.12 -9.27 7.25
C TYR A 45 -1.58 -9.64 7.14
N TYR A 46 -2.48 -8.70 6.87
CA TYR A 46 -3.91 -8.98 6.65
C TYR A 46 -4.17 -9.73 5.35
N VAL A 47 -3.39 -9.40 4.30
CA VAL A 47 -3.48 -10.06 3.00
C VAL A 47 -3.06 -11.53 3.12
N TYR A 48 -1.88 -11.79 3.69
CA TYR A 48 -1.31 -13.14 3.74
C TYR A 48 -1.88 -14.01 4.87
N SER A 49 -2.42 -13.42 5.94
CA SER A 49 -3.25 -14.12 6.93
C SER A 49 -4.65 -14.46 6.42
N LYS A 50 -5.04 -13.93 5.25
CA LYS A 50 -6.41 -14.03 4.71
C LYS A 50 -7.47 -13.68 5.74
N THR A 51 -7.22 -12.66 6.57
CA THR A 51 -8.18 -12.21 7.57
C THR A 51 -9.45 -11.75 6.87
N ALA A 52 -10.59 -12.29 7.29
CA ALA A 52 -11.89 -11.90 6.73
C ALA A 52 -12.18 -10.42 7.00
N LEU A 53 -12.82 -9.74 6.05
CA LEU A 53 -13.11 -8.31 6.16
C LEU A 53 -14.00 -8.00 7.36
N GLN A 54 -14.96 -8.88 7.68
CA GLN A 54 -15.86 -8.72 8.82
C GLN A 54 -15.09 -8.73 10.15
N VAL A 55 -14.15 -9.68 10.30
CA VAL A 55 -13.29 -9.75 11.49
C VAL A 55 -12.44 -8.49 11.61
N LEU A 56 -11.86 -8.03 10.50
CA LEU A 56 -11.03 -6.83 10.52
C LEU A 56 -11.85 -5.56 10.83
N ASP A 57 -13.07 -5.44 10.32
CA ASP A 57 -13.98 -4.33 10.60
C ASP A 57 -14.43 -4.31 12.07
N GLU A 58 -14.76 -5.47 12.64
CA GLU A 58 -15.02 -5.63 14.07
C GLU A 58 -13.82 -5.17 14.90
N GLU A 59 -12.59 -5.50 14.48
CA GLU A 59 -11.39 -5.06 15.18
C GLU A 59 -11.13 -3.55 15.04
N PHE A 60 -11.46 -2.92 13.91
CA PHE A 60 -11.45 -1.45 13.79
C PHE A 60 -12.44 -0.79 14.75
N LYS A 61 -13.63 -1.39 14.92
CA LYS A 61 -14.65 -0.92 15.88
C LYS A 61 -14.16 -1.09 17.32
N ASN A 62 -13.62 -2.27 17.66
CA ASN A 62 -13.10 -2.59 18.98
C ASN A 62 -11.90 -1.71 19.36
N SER A 63 -11.07 -1.30 18.39
CA SER A 63 -9.94 -0.39 18.61
C SER A 63 -10.33 1.08 18.72
N ASN A 64 -11.63 1.42 18.64
CA ASN A 64 -12.14 2.79 18.55
C ASN A 64 -11.47 3.60 17.42
N SER A 65 -11.22 2.96 16.27
CA SER A 65 -10.68 3.66 15.12
C SER A 65 -11.66 4.71 14.61
N ALA A 66 -11.14 5.86 14.20
CA ALA A 66 -11.96 6.96 13.71
C ALA A 66 -12.64 6.61 12.38
N ILE A 67 -12.06 5.70 11.60
CA ILE A 67 -12.60 5.18 10.34
C ILE A 67 -12.50 3.65 10.38
N THR A 68 -13.60 2.99 10.04
CA THR A 68 -13.70 1.52 9.92
C THR A 68 -13.67 1.09 8.44
N LEU A 69 -13.70 -0.22 8.18
CA LEU A 69 -13.86 -0.71 6.80
C LEU A 69 -15.26 -0.38 6.29
N GLU A 70 -16.28 -0.49 7.13
CA GLU A 70 -17.65 -0.10 6.80
C GLU A 70 -17.73 1.35 6.30
N ASP A 71 -17.14 2.28 7.05
CA ASP A 71 -17.08 3.70 6.63
C ASP A 71 -16.35 3.89 5.30
N THR A 72 -15.32 3.08 5.08
CA THR A 72 -14.51 3.13 3.86
C THR A 72 -15.31 2.65 2.64
N TYR A 73 -16.06 1.56 2.77
CA TYR A 73 -16.91 1.06 1.69
C TYR A 73 -18.04 2.03 1.34
N ASP A 74 -18.69 2.61 2.35
CA ASP A 74 -19.73 3.62 2.12
C ASP A 74 -19.14 4.87 1.46
N ALA A 75 -18.07 5.42 2.00
CA ALA A 75 -17.54 6.71 1.53
C ALA A 75 -16.83 6.60 0.17
N ALA A 76 -15.97 5.60 -0.02
CA ALA A 76 -15.16 5.46 -1.23
C ALA A 76 -15.92 4.79 -2.38
N TYR A 77 -16.62 3.68 -2.09
CA TYR A 77 -17.22 2.81 -3.11
C TYR A 77 -18.74 2.96 -3.22
N LYS A 78 -19.40 3.68 -2.30
CA LYS A 78 -20.86 3.85 -2.26
C LYS A 78 -21.61 2.52 -2.12
N PHE A 79 -21.04 1.59 -1.34
CA PHE A 79 -21.64 0.31 -1.02
C PHE A 79 -21.82 0.14 0.49
N SER A 80 -22.97 -0.40 0.90
CA SER A 80 -23.17 -0.88 2.26
C SER A 80 -22.25 -2.06 2.54
N PHE A 81 -21.61 -2.07 3.70
CA PHE A 81 -20.70 -3.16 4.09
C PHE A 81 -21.43 -4.49 4.29
N GLU A 82 -22.71 -4.47 4.65
CA GLU A 82 -23.52 -5.69 4.78
C GLU A 82 -23.81 -6.36 3.43
N ASP A 83 -23.77 -5.59 2.34
CA ASP A 83 -24.11 -6.05 0.98
C ASP A 83 -22.87 -6.44 0.15
N ILE A 84 -21.65 -6.29 0.69
CA ILE A 84 -20.44 -6.65 -0.06
C ILE A 84 -20.28 -8.18 -0.14
N PRO A 85 -19.82 -8.71 -1.28
CA PRO A 85 -19.44 -10.11 -1.37
C PRO A 85 -18.34 -10.47 -0.37
N ALA A 86 -18.20 -11.75 -0.03
CA ALA A 86 -17.22 -12.21 0.95
C ALA A 86 -15.75 -11.90 0.57
N ASP A 87 -15.47 -11.74 -0.72
CA ASP A 87 -14.16 -11.33 -1.23
C ASP A 87 -13.97 -9.80 -1.26
N GLY A 88 -14.97 -9.03 -0.82
CA GLY A 88 -15.00 -7.57 -0.79
C GLY A 88 -15.07 -6.90 -2.17
N ASN A 89 -15.24 -7.65 -3.24
CA ASN A 89 -15.19 -7.10 -4.59
C ASN A 89 -16.58 -6.63 -5.04
N THR A 90 -16.71 -5.32 -5.23
CA THR A 90 -17.92 -4.67 -5.77
C THR A 90 -17.72 -4.17 -7.20
N GLY A 91 -16.55 -4.44 -7.80
CA GLY A 91 -16.17 -3.99 -9.14
C GLY A 91 -15.63 -2.56 -9.19
N GLN A 92 -15.30 -1.94 -8.05
CA GLN A 92 -14.82 -0.55 -7.96
C GLN A 92 -13.40 -0.43 -7.37
N ALA A 93 -12.46 -1.22 -7.86
CA ALA A 93 -11.05 -1.08 -7.49
C ALA A 93 -10.43 0.17 -8.12
N PHE A 94 -9.46 0.80 -7.45
CA PHE A 94 -8.61 1.81 -8.08
C PHE A 94 -7.49 1.15 -8.90
N GLU A 95 -7.19 1.71 -10.07
CA GLU A 95 -6.08 1.24 -10.93
C GLU A 95 -4.90 2.22 -10.93
N ASN A 96 -5.11 3.43 -10.40
CA ASN A 96 -4.12 4.49 -10.37
C ASN A 96 -4.26 5.37 -9.12
N MET A 97 -3.23 6.17 -8.86
CA MET A 97 -3.17 7.03 -7.68
C MET A 97 -4.14 8.23 -7.75
N GLU A 98 -4.60 8.62 -8.94
CA GLU A 98 -5.70 9.59 -9.10
C GLU A 98 -6.99 9.06 -8.47
N THR A 99 -7.40 7.85 -8.84
CA THR A 99 -8.61 7.22 -8.31
C THR A 99 -8.45 6.88 -6.83
N ALA A 100 -7.28 6.37 -6.42
CA ALA A 100 -6.97 6.15 -5.01
C ALA A 100 -7.06 7.44 -4.18
N SER A 101 -6.56 8.56 -4.72
CA SER A 101 -6.68 9.88 -4.09
C SER A 101 -8.14 10.28 -3.93
N ARG A 102 -8.95 10.18 -5.00
CA ARG A 102 -10.38 10.51 -4.92
C ARG A 102 -11.12 9.68 -3.86
N TYR A 103 -10.80 8.39 -3.73
CA TYR A 103 -11.36 7.54 -2.68
C TYR A 103 -10.92 7.98 -1.29
N LEU A 104 -9.63 8.22 -1.08
CA LEU A 104 -9.12 8.75 0.20
C LEU A 104 -9.79 10.08 0.58
N GLN A 105 -9.89 11.01 -0.37
CA GLN A 105 -10.49 12.32 -0.19
C GLN A 105 -11.98 12.21 0.19
N ASN A 106 -12.73 11.30 -0.44
CA ASN A 106 -14.12 11.04 -0.07
C ASN A 106 -14.27 10.50 1.35
N ILE A 107 -13.37 9.62 1.80
CA ILE A 107 -13.34 9.09 3.17
C ILE A 107 -13.05 10.23 4.17
N LEU A 108 -12.03 11.05 3.90
CA LEU A 108 -11.69 12.16 4.79
C LEU A 108 -12.81 13.21 4.85
N LYS A 109 -13.45 13.49 3.71
CA LYS A 109 -14.60 14.40 3.61
C LYS A 109 -15.79 13.90 4.42
N SER A 110 -16.09 12.59 4.40
CA SER A 110 -17.19 12.03 5.21
C SER A 110 -16.95 12.15 6.71
N ARG A 111 -15.68 12.35 7.12
CA ARG A 111 -15.27 12.66 8.50
C ARG A 111 -15.07 14.16 8.79
N GLY A 112 -15.49 15.04 7.88
CA GLY A 112 -15.49 16.49 8.12
C GLY A 112 -14.12 17.16 7.97
N VAL A 113 -13.16 16.54 7.28
CA VAL A 113 -11.89 17.19 6.94
C VAL A 113 -12.15 18.25 5.87
N ASN A 114 -12.03 19.53 6.23
CA ASN A 114 -12.45 20.67 5.39
C ASN A 114 -11.68 20.81 4.07
N ASP A 115 -10.40 20.44 4.06
CA ASP A 115 -9.48 20.54 2.93
C ASP A 115 -9.08 19.14 2.42
N SER A 116 -10.04 18.21 2.48
CA SER A 116 -9.87 16.82 2.06
C SER A 116 -9.22 16.68 0.68
N GLU A 117 -9.53 17.57 -0.26
CA GLU A 117 -9.02 17.61 -1.64
C GLU A 117 -7.51 17.81 -1.75
N ASN A 118 -6.85 18.29 -0.69
CA ASN A 118 -5.40 18.47 -0.64
C ASN A 118 -4.66 17.20 -0.18
N TYR A 119 -5.37 16.13 0.19
CA TYR A 119 -4.78 14.84 0.51
C TYR A 119 -4.72 13.95 -0.72
N PHE A 120 -3.55 13.36 -0.98
CA PHE A 120 -3.32 12.52 -2.15
C PHE A 120 -2.69 11.19 -1.76
N MET A 121 -3.16 10.12 -2.39
CA MET A 121 -2.40 8.89 -2.51
C MET A 121 -1.41 9.08 -3.66
N THR A 122 -0.16 8.72 -3.43
CA THR A 122 0.94 8.85 -4.40
C THR A 122 1.78 7.59 -4.41
N SER A 123 2.58 7.41 -5.46
CA SER A 123 3.45 6.24 -5.55
C SER A 123 4.78 6.53 -6.23
N ILE A 124 5.79 5.72 -5.89
CA ILE A 124 7.03 5.54 -6.65
C ILE A 124 7.08 4.09 -7.13
N ASP A 125 7.06 3.93 -8.44
CA ASP A 125 6.90 2.67 -9.18
C ASP A 125 8.21 2.10 -9.75
N THR A 126 9.36 2.66 -9.34
CA THR A 126 10.68 2.27 -9.86
C THR A 126 11.09 0.81 -9.58
N ALA A 127 10.37 0.12 -8.69
CA ALA A 127 10.58 -1.30 -8.36
C ALA A 127 9.43 -2.20 -8.84
N ASN A 128 8.53 -1.70 -9.70
CA ASN A 128 7.37 -2.47 -10.13
C ASN A 128 7.75 -3.73 -10.92
N SER A 129 8.83 -3.66 -11.71
CA SER A 129 9.39 -4.83 -12.42
C SER A 129 9.80 -5.95 -11.48
N ASP A 130 10.15 -5.60 -10.25
CA ASP A 130 10.59 -6.50 -9.20
C ASP A 130 9.43 -6.91 -8.27
N GLY A 131 8.20 -6.46 -8.58
CA GLY A 131 6.99 -6.83 -7.86
C GLY A 131 6.68 -5.96 -6.63
N PHE A 132 7.35 -4.82 -6.46
CA PHE A 132 7.18 -3.95 -5.29
C PHE A 132 6.81 -2.51 -5.66
N ILE A 133 6.06 -1.85 -4.77
CA ILE A 133 5.66 -0.45 -4.92
C ILE A 133 5.83 0.29 -3.58
N LEU A 134 6.19 1.57 -3.66
CA LEU A 134 6.20 2.49 -2.52
C LEU A 134 5.01 3.43 -2.66
N ILE A 135 4.06 3.35 -1.73
CA ILE A 135 2.85 4.17 -1.68
C ILE A 135 2.95 5.15 -0.52
N THR A 136 2.47 6.37 -0.73
CA THR A 136 2.53 7.44 0.27
C THR A 136 1.26 8.26 0.26
N ALA A 137 0.75 8.57 1.44
CA ALA A 137 -0.31 9.53 1.63
C ALA A 137 0.28 10.87 2.06
N ILE A 138 0.04 11.87 1.22
CA ILE A 138 0.56 13.23 1.41
C ILE A 138 -0.57 14.22 1.58
N TYR A 139 -0.21 15.38 2.10
CA TYR A 139 -0.98 16.59 2.00
C TYR A 139 -0.18 17.63 1.22
N ARG A 140 -0.85 18.33 0.30
CA ARG A 140 -0.26 19.31 -0.61
C ARG A 140 -1.16 20.54 -0.71
N HIS A 141 -0.68 21.68 -0.22
CA HIS A 141 -1.47 22.93 -0.14
C HIS A 141 -1.82 23.55 -1.50
N THR A 142 -1.06 23.25 -2.56
CA THR A 142 -1.12 23.98 -3.83
C THR A 142 -1.27 23.03 -5.01
N SER A 143 -2.16 23.39 -5.93
CA SER A 143 -2.31 22.78 -7.25
C SER A 143 -2.60 23.90 -8.26
N PRO A 144 -1.89 24.00 -9.41
CA PRO A 144 -0.79 23.14 -9.87
C PRO A 144 0.51 23.30 -9.04
N ILE A 145 1.50 22.43 -9.29
CA ILE A 145 2.83 22.49 -8.66
C ILE A 145 3.95 22.71 -9.68
N ALA A 146 4.94 23.52 -9.32
CA ALA A 146 6.15 23.72 -10.12
C ALA A 146 7.32 23.02 -9.42
N VAL A 147 7.89 22.01 -10.08
CA VAL A 147 8.89 21.10 -9.48
C VAL A 147 9.96 20.74 -10.51
N PHE A 148 11.09 20.21 -10.03
CA PHE A 148 12.03 19.49 -10.89
C PHE A 148 11.55 18.05 -11.10
N ASN A 149 11.76 17.51 -12.30
CA ASN A 149 11.44 16.13 -12.60
C ASN A 149 12.24 15.20 -11.66
N LYS A 150 11.53 14.26 -11.03
CA LYS A 150 12.05 13.39 -9.97
C LYS A 150 13.21 12.50 -10.44
N PHE A 151 13.24 12.14 -11.72
CA PHE A 151 14.26 11.27 -12.30
C PHE A 151 15.21 12.02 -13.25
N ASN A 152 14.94 13.29 -13.51
CA ASN A 152 15.80 14.20 -14.27
C ASN A 152 15.77 15.60 -13.65
N PHE A 153 16.62 15.84 -12.65
CA PHE A 153 16.65 17.09 -11.89
C PHE A 153 17.01 18.34 -12.70
N LEU A 154 17.40 18.22 -13.97
CA LEU A 154 17.66 19.35 -14.86
C LEU A 154 16.38 19.87 -15.53
N LEU A 155 15.31 19.08 -15.54
CA LEU A 155 14.05 19.43 -16.18
C LEU A 155 13.07 20.01 -15.16
N ARG A 156 12.75 21.30 -15.29
CA ARG A 156 11.65 21.94 -14.57
C ARG A 156 10.33 21.62 -15.27
N GLN A 157 9.29 21.35 -14.49
CA GLN A 157 7.95 21.03 -14.98
C GLN A 157 6.88 21.71 -14.12
N MET A 158 5.77 22.06 -14.75
CA MET A 158 4.52 22.45 -14.09
C MET A 158 3.58 21.25 -14.20
N LEU A 159 3.12 20.73 -13.07
CA LEU A 159 2.24 19.57 -13.00
C LEU A 159 0.88 19.97 -12.47
N THR A 160 -0.15 19.42 -13.10
CA THR A 160 -1.56 19.55 -12.79
C THR A 160 -2.13 18.18 -12.41
N PRO A 161 -3.29 18.07 -11.76
CA PRO A 161 -3.91 16.77 -11.45
C PRO A 161 -4.17 15.89 -12.68
N GLU A 162 -4.21 16.45 -13.88
CA GLU A 162 -4.31 15.70 -15.14
C GLU A 162 -3.00 14.99 -15.53
N ASP A 163 -1.86 15.38 -14.96
CA ASP A 163 -0.56 14.78 -15.21
C ASP A 163 -0.31 13.58 -14.26
N PRO A 164 0.00 12.37 -14.77
CA PRO A 164 0.30 11.21 -13.91
C PRO A 164 1.43 11.49 -12.90
N GLU A 165 2.43 12.29 -13.29
CA GLU A 165 3.54 12.72 -12.45
C GLU A 165 3.11 13.55 -11.24
N PHE A 166 1.94 14.19 -11.27
CA PHE A 166 1.39 14.92 -10.13
C PHE A 166 1.16 14.00 -8.93
N TYR A 167 0.86 12.73 -9.18
CA TYR A 167 0.67 11.70 -8.16
C TYR A 167 1.97 11.03 -7.69
N ARG A 168 3.08 11.78 -7.79
CA ARG A 168 4.33 11.47 -7.11
C ARG A 168 4.52 12.44 -5.93
N PRO A 169 5.16 12.00 -4.84
CA PRO A 169 5.47 12.89 -3.73
C PRO A 169 6.68 13.78 -4.07
N TYR A 170 6.67 15.03 -3.64
CA TYR A 170 7.73 16.02 -3.86
C TYR A 170 8.04 16.73 -2.55
N ARG A 171 9.28 16.61 -2.09
CA ARG A 171 9.71 17.24 -0.85
C ARG A 171 9.67 18.77 -0.93
N THR A 172 10.10 19.31 -2.07
CA THR A 172 10.17 20.75 -2.30
C THR A 172 9.67 21.12 -3.69
N ASP A 173 9.19 22.36 -3.81
CA ASP A 173 8.97 23.02 -5.09
C ASP A 173 10.31 23.39 -5.76
N ASP A 174 10.22 23.96 -6.96
CA ASP A 174 11.40 24.43 -7.73
C ASP A 174 12.13 25.63 -7.12
N SER A 175 11.53 26.29 -6.13
CA SER A 175 12.12 27.38 -5.34
C SER A 175 12.80 26.88 -4.07
N GLY A 176 12.71 25.58 -3.79
CA GLY A 176 13.28 24.92 -2.61
C GLY A 176 12.40 25.00 -1.36
N LYS A 177 11.15 25.47 -1.46
CA LYS A 177 10.22 25.50 -0.33
C LYS A 177 9.61 24.12 -0.11
N PRO A 178 9.36 23.70 1.15
CA PRO A 178 8.63 22.47 1.43
C PRO A 178 7.28 22.44 0.70
N LEU A 179 6.95 21.31 0.07
CA LEU A 179 5.75 21.15 -0.73
C LEU A 179 4.79 20.12 -0.10
N ASP A 180 5.21 18.86 -0.01
CA ASP A 180 4.36 17.80 0.53
C ASP A 180 4.67 17.52 2.01
N ILE A 181 3.59 17.31 2.78
CA ILE A 181 3.65 16.76 4.14
C ILE A 181 3.22 15.29 4.04
N VAL A 182 4.07 14.37 4.51
CA VAL A 182 3.77 12.93 4.48
C VAL A 182 3.11 12.53 5.79
N TYR A 183 1.96 11.85 5.73
CA TYR A 183 1.26 11.35 6.92
C TYR A 183 1.34 9.83 7.05
N GLU A 184 1.44 9.11 5.94
CA GLU A 184 1.65 7.67 5.94
C GLU A 184 2.44 7.24 4.70
N TRP A 185 3.24 6.20 4.83
CA TRP A 185 3.93 5.59 3.70
C TRP A 185 4.10 4.08 3.94
N VAL A 186 4.13 3.32 2.85
CA VAL A 186 4.28 1.87 2.89
C VAL A 186 5.01 1.37 1.64
N ALA A 187 6.04 0.57 1.85
CA ALA A 187 6.60 -0.32 0.85
C ALA A 187 5.86 -1.66 0.90
N LEU A 188 5.35 -2.15 -0.24
CA LEU A 188 4.58 -3.40 -0.28
C LEU A 188 4.77 -4.17 -1.59
N PRO A 189 4.56 -5.50 -1.57
CA PRO A 189 4.34 -6.29 -2.79
C PRO A 189 3.09 -5.83 -3.54
N ILE A 190 3.13 -5.74 -4.87
CA ILE A 190 2.03 -5.19 -5.69
C ILE A 190 0.72 -5.99 -5.56
N ASP A 191 0.81 -7.29 -5.28
CA ASP A 191 -0.36 -8.14 -5.07
C ASP A 191 -1.22 -7.67 -3.87
N CYS A 192 -0.61 -7.03 -2.87
CA CYS A 192 -1.29 -6.45 -1.71
C CYS A 192 -2.20 -5.26 -2.05
N VAL A 193 -2.15 -4.74 -3.28
CA VAL A 193 -3.04 -3.66 -3.76
C VAL A 193 -3.77 -4.02 -5.05
N SER A 194 -3.76 -5.30 -5.42
CA SER A 194 -4.39 -5.79 -6.67
C SER A 194 -5.89 -6.10 -6.54
N TYR A 195 -6.42 -6.17 -5.32
CA TYR A 195 -7.83 -6.50 -5.05
C TYR A 195 -8.51 -5.38 -4.27
N GLN A 196 -9.78 -5.11 -4.58
CA GLN A 196 -10.56 -4.04 -3.92
C GLN A 196 -10.59 -4.19 -2.40
N ALA A 197 -10.72 -5.42 -1.88
CA ALA A 197 -10.68 -5.68 -0.45
C ALA A 197 -9.39 -5.15 0.21
N TYR A 198 -8.24 -5.40 -0.41
CA TYR A 198 -6.95 -4.98 0.14
C TYR A 198 -6.73 -3.47 -0.02
N GLN A 199 -7.23 -2.91 -1.12
CA GLN A 199 -7.27 -1.46 -1.34
C GLN A 199 -8.15 -0.76 -0.30
N ALA A 200 -9.30 -1.33 0.08
CA ALA A 200 -10.14 -0.82 1.15
C ALA A 200 -9.37 -0.78 2.46
N ILE A 201 -8.70 -1.88 2.84
CA ILE A 201 -7.87 -1.94 4.06
C ILE A 201 -6.76 -0.88 4.03
N LEU A 202 -6.06 -0.73 2.91
CA LEU A 202 -5.02 0.30 2.74
C LEU A 202 -5.58 1.70 2.98
N LEU A 203 -6.71 2.03 2.35
CA LEU A 203 -7.37 3.34 2.48
C LEU A 203 -7.83 3.59 3.92
N THR A 204 -8.43 2.60 4.58
CA THR A 204 -8.88 2.70 5.98
C THR A 204 -7.71 2.98 6.93
N LEU A 205 -6.62 2.20 6.84
CA LEU A 205 -5.43 2.36 7.66
C LEU A 205 -4.79 3.75 7.43
N THR A 206 -4.68 4.13 6.17
CA THR A 206 -4.09 5.41 5.75
C THR A 206 -4.91 6.60 6.25
N ALA A 207 -6.22 6.57 6.10
CA ALA A 207 -7.09 7.66 6.53
C ALA A 207 -7.05 7.85 8.05
N ASN A 208 -7.04 6.76 8.83
CA ASN A 208 -6.83 6.85 10.29
C ASN A 208 -5.50 7.52 10.63
N LYS A 209 -4.42 7.23 9.90
CA LYS A 209 -3.09 7.83 10.12
C LYS A 209 -3.04 9.32 9.78
N ILE A 210 -3.77 9.75 8.75
CA ILE A 210 -3.98 11.17 8.47
C ILE A 210 -4.71 11.87 9.62
N LEU A 211 -5.74 11.25 10.18
CA LEU A 211 -6.50 11.83 11.29
C LEU A 211 -5.66 11.96 12.58
N GLU A 212 -4.59 11.19 12.76
CA GLU A 212 -3.63 11.40 13.86
C GLU A 212 -2.82 12.70 13.71
N GLN A 213 -2.76 13.29 12.51
CA GLN A 213 -2.04 14.53 12.20
C GLN A 213 -0.54 14.50 12.57
N LYS A 214 0.10 13.33 12.49
CA LYS A 214 1.53 13.14 12.75
C LYS A 214 2.31 12.93 11.46
N ALA A 215 3.11 13.93 11.09
CA ALA A 215 3.96 13.84 9.90
C ALA A 215 5.06 12.77 10.04
N LYS A 216 5.30 12.00 8.97
CA LYS A 216 6.37 10.98 8.87
C LYS A 216 7.55 11.51 8.07
N ASN A 217 8.47 12.16 8.79
CA ASN A 217 9.66 12.77 8.21
C ASN A 217 10.71 11.76 7.71
N ASP A 218 10.62 10.49 8.12
CA ASP A 218 11.54 9.44 7.69
C ASP A 218 11.35 9.04 6.23
N TYR A 219 10.15 9.24 5.67
CA TYR A 219 9.80 8.94 4.28
C TYR A 219 10.86 9.38 3.27
N TRP A 220 11.29 10.64 3.33
CA TRP A 220 12.20 11.21 2.34
C TRP A 220 13.55 10.48 2.26
N SER A 221 13.98 9.84 3.37
CA SER A 221 15.21 9.05 3.38
C SER A 221 15.02 7.66 2.76
N GLU A 222 13.82 7.08 2.92
CA GLU A 222 13.45 5.79 2.37
C GLU A 222 13.11 5.89 0.88
N GLU A 223 12.45 6.97 0.45
CA GLU A 223 12.23 7.29 -0.97
C GLU A 223 13.54 7.35 -1.75
N ARG A 224 14.57 8.03 -1.20
CA ARG A 224 15.89 8.10 -1.86
C ARG A 224 16.52 6.72 -2.01
N GLN A 225 16.42 5.88 -0.99
CA GLN A 225 16.91 4.50 -1.06
C GLN A 225 16.15 3.69 -2.11
N TRP A 226 14.82 3.84 -2.16
CA TRP A 226 13.94 3.20 -3.12
C TRP A 226 14.31 3.55 -4.57
N ILE A 227 14.41 4.84 -4.88
CA ILE A 227 14.78 5.35 -6.22
C ILE A 227 16.19 4.90 -6.61
N ALA A 228 17.11 4.78 -5.64
CA ALA A 228 18.46 4.29 -5.85
C ALA A 228 18.56 2.76 -6.03
N GLY A 229 17.43 2.04 -6.07
CA GLY A 229 17.40 0.58 -6.25
C GLY A 229 17.55 -0.23 -4.95
N ASN A 230 17.63 0.42 -3.78
CA ASN A 230 17.72 -0.26 -2.48
C ASN A 230 16.33 -0.56 -1.88
N PHE A 231 15.34 -0.84 -2.72
CA PHE A 231 13.94 -1.03 -2.31
C PHE A 231 13.74 -2.22 -1.36
N LEU A 232 14.51 -3.30 -1.51
CA LEU A 232 14.46 -4.45 -0.59
C LEU A 232 14.89 -4.06 0.82
N SER A 233 15.90 -3.19 0.96
CA SER A 233 16.33 -2.71 2.29
C SER A 233 15.23 -1.87 2.96
N VAL A 234 14.53 -1.05 2.19
CA VAL A 234 13.38 -0.27 2.68
C VAL A 234 12.26 -1.21 3.14
N LEU A 235 11.90 -2.19 2.31
CA LEU A 235 10.86 -3.18 2.58
C LEU A 235 11.16 -4.00 3.84
N ILE A 236 12.38 -4.55 3.94
CA ILE A 236 12.84 -5.35 5.08
C ILE A 236 12.84 -4.54 6.37
N LYS A 237 13.38 -3.31 6.33
CA LYS A 237 13.43 -2.44 7.51
C LYS A 237 12.02 -2.10 8.00
N GLN A 238 11.09 -1.85 7.08
CA GLN A 238 9.69 -1.63 7.42
C GLN A 238 9.08 -2.90 8.03
N ASP A 239 9.29 -4.06 7.41
CA ASP A 239 8.76 -5.35 7.86
C ASP A 239 9.20 -5.64 9.31
N ILE A 240 10.49 -5.49 9.61
CA ILE A 240 11.03 -5.66 10.97
C ILE A 240 10.33 -4.75 11.99
N LYS A 241 10.09 -3.49 11.64
CA LYS A 241 9.38 -2.55 12.53
C LYS A 241 7.95 -3.01 12.79
N VAL A 242 7.27 -3.55 11.78
CA VAL A 242 5.91 -4.08 11.92
C VAL A 242 5.92 -5.36 12.75
N CYS A 243 6.85 -6.30 12.52
CA CYS A 243 7.03 -7.49 13.35
C CYS A 243 7.17 -7.12 14.84
N GLN A 244 8.03 -6.15 15.14
CA GLN A 244 8.25 -5.65 16.50
C GLN A 244 6.97 -5.06 17.10
N ALA A 245 6.20 -4.31 16.32
CA ALA A 245 4.92 -3.75 16.77
C ALA A 245 3.88 -4.83 17.04
N LEU A 246 3.81 -5.86 16.20
CA LEU A 246 2.91 -7.00 16.33
C LEU A 246 3.32 -7.96 17.47
N GLY A 247 4.63 -8.06 17.74
CA GLY A 247 5.20 -9.03 18.67
C GLY A 247 5.36 -10.41 18.05
N ILE A 248 5.71 -10.47 16.76
CA ILE A 248 6.01 -11.71 16.02
C ILE A 248 7.48 -11.74 15.63
N GLU A 249 8.05 -12.94 15.49
CA GLU A 249 9.48 -13.12 15.21
C GLU A 249 9.82 -12.90 13.73
N GLU A 250 8.96 -13.41 12.84
CA GLU A 250 9.22 -13.42 11.40
C GLU A 250 8.10 -12.69 10.64
N GLY A 251 8.49 -11.80 9.73
CA GLY A 251 7.59 -11.00 8.91
C GLY A 251 7.32 -11.59 7.54
N PHE A 252 6.53 -10.89 6.73
CA PHE A 252 6.16 -11.41 5.40
C PHE A 252 7.38 -11.54 4.48
N THR A 253 8.43 -10.72 4.65
CA THR A 253 9.62 -10.79 3.79
C THR A 253 10.39 -12.09 3.96
N GLN A 254 10.38 -12.66 5.16
CA GLN A 254 10.98 -13.96 5.45
C GLN A 254 10.10 -15.11 4.96
N HIS A 255 8.80 -15.05 5.25
CA HIS A 255 7.84 -16.08 4.85
C HIS A 255 7.69 -16.23 3.33
N GLN A 256 7.76 -15.12 2.58
CA GLN A 256 7.70 -15.13 1.12
C GLN A 256 9.05 -15.47 0.46
N LYS A 257 10.10 -15.78 1.26
CA LYS A 257 11.47 -16.02 0.77
C LYS A 257 11.98 -14.89 -0.13
N ILE A 258 11.63 -13.65 0.21
CA ILE A 258 12.26 -12.48 -0.41
C ILE A 258 13.76 -12.49 -0.06
N TYR A 259 14.13 -13.08 1.08
CA TYR A 259 15.49 -13.51 1.38
C TYR A 259 15.89 -14.75 0.56
N GLY A 260 16.85 -14.57 -0.36
CA GLY A 260 17.54 -15.69 -1.01
C GLY A 260 17.48 -15.72 -2.55
N GLN A 261 17.05 -14.63 -3.20
CA GLN A 261 17.26 -14.39 -4.62
C GLN A 261 18.50 -13.53 -4.86
#